data_AF-A0A9E5YPF0-F1
#
_entry.id   AF-A0A9E5YPF0-F1
#
_cell.length_a   1.000
_cell.length_b   1.000
_cell.length_c   1.000
_cell.angle_alpha   90.00
_cell.angle_beta   90.00
_cell.angle_gamma   90.00
#
_symmetry.space_group_name_H-M   'P 1'
#
loop_
_entity.id
_entity.type
_entity.pdbx_description
1 polymer ?
#
loop_
_entity_poly.entity_id
_entity_poly.type
_entity_poly.pdbx_seq_one_letter_code
_entity_poly.pdbx_strand_id
1 'polypeptide(L)'
;MNIEEKNPEEQAAAIELSKQKLKKAVNDLRLSPEMREELVEAVVTRMHDRFIESGGQYYPDINDVLKALPNITYIARREDPENVIDLISEDKDLKISFGDDKFSKDRYLNSVAWGPDEGVGSLKDAFIEGHGKLGNIVTVMGFETSNDLDVQILDESKTISHGRDRTRIRSTSGTVHPEDTRFVFVRVPAAQMPDHLMTDEEIDNFEDEMEKPKAKRGAGLHIIRAYIFDRPGESNDAAA
;
A
#
# COMPACT_ATOMS: atom_id res chain seq x y z
N MET A 1 -4.57 35.74 -2.50
CA MET A 1 -5.58 34.77 -2.96
C MET A 1 -5.84 33.90 -1.75
N ASN A 2 -6.96 34.12 -1.04
CA ASN A 2 -7.31 33.30 0.13
C ASN A 2 -7.75 31.95 -0.40
N ILE A 3 -6.96 30.91 -0.14
CA ILE A 3 -7.44 29.53 -0.27
C ILE A 3 -8.34 29.34 0.94
N GLU A 4 -9.65 29.30 0.73
CA GLU A 4 -10.60 28.92 1.78
C GLU A 4 -10.24 27.49 2.22
N GLU A 5 -9.67 27.37 3.43
CA GLU A 5 -9.54 26.09 4.11
C GLU A 5 -10.95 25.49 4.27
N LYS A 6 -11.26 24.48 3.45
CA LYS A 6 -12.54 23.78 3.54
C LYS A 6 -12.66 23.15 4.93
N ASN A 7 -13.84 23.27 5.53
CA ASN A 7 -14.18 22.71 6.84
C ASN A 7 -13.76 21.22 6.92
N PRO A 8 -12.99 20.80 7.94
CA PRO A 8 -12.59 19.39 8.15
C PRO A 8 -13.76 18.40 8.10
N GLU A 9 -14.95 18.79 8.56
CA GLU A 9 -16.15 17.94 8.49
C GLU A 9 -16.65 17.75 7.06
N GLU A 10 -16.61 18.79 6.23
CA GLU A 10 -16.98 18.70 4.80
C GLU A 10 -15.96 17.86 4.03
N GLN A 11 -14.68 17.97 4.39
CA GLN A 11 -13.65 17.12 3.83
C GLN A 11 -13.88 15.65 4.19
N ALA A 12 -14.14 15.34 5.47
CA ALA A 12 -14.43 13.98 5.96
C ALA A 12 -15.70 13.39 5.33
N ALA A 13 -16.78 14.18 5.20
CA ALA A 13 -18.00 13.74 4.52
C ALA A 13 -17.75 13.45 3.02
N ALA A 14 -16.91 14.26 2.36
CA ALA A 14 -16.49 13.98 1.00
C ALA A 14 -15.61 12.72 0.90
N ILE A 15 -14.86 12.35 1.97
CA ILE A 15 -14.10 11.09 2.07
C ILE A 15 -15.05 9.93 2.05
N GLU A 16 -15.98 9.92 3.00
CA GLU A 16 -16.89 8.83 3.19
C GLU A 16 -17.77 8.63 1.96
N LEU A 17 -18.22 9.72 1.33
CA LEU A 17 -18.97 9.65 0.07
C LEU A 17 -18.14 9.09 -1.10
N SER A 18 -16.85 9.40 -1.17
CA SER A 18 -15.97 8.89 -2.25
C SER A 18 -15.63 7.42 -2.02
N LYS A 19 -15.30 7.03 -0.78
CA LYS A 19 -15.12 5.63 -0.34
C LYS A 19 -16.35 4.80 -0.68
N GLN A 20 -17.54 5.26 -0.28
CA GLN A 20 -18.81 4.57 -0.57
C GLN A 20 -19.12 4.46 -2.07
N LYS A 21 -18.90 5.53 -2.85
CA LYS A 21 -19.10 5.49 -4.31
C LYS A 21 -18.16 4.51 -4.99
N LEU A 22 -16.92 4.45 -4.56
CA LEU A 22 -15.89 3.56 -5.08
C LEU A 22 -16.13 2.10 -4.71
N LYS A 23 -16.46 1.83 -3.45
CA LYS A 23 -16.83 0.50 -2.99
C LYS A 23 -18.07 -0.01 -3.73
N LYS A 24 -19.07 0.86 -3.91
CA LYS A 24 -20.26 0.56 -4.71
C LYS A 24 -19.92 0.37 -6.19
N ALA A 25 -19.06 1.20 -6.77
CA ALA A 25 -18.63 1.10 -8.16
C ALA A 25 -17.84 -0.18 -8.46
N VAL A 26 -16.94 -0.56 -7.55
CA VAL A 26 -16.14 -1.79 -7.63
C VAL A 26 -17.04 -3.01 -7.46
N ASN A 27 -18.06 -2.95 -6.60
CA ASN A 27 -18.98 -4.06 -6.34
C ASN A 27 -20.13 -4.19 -7.37
N ASP A 28 -20.64 -3.09 -7.93
CA ASP A 28 -21.85 -3.10 -8.77
C ASP A 28 -21.58 -3.23 -10.28
N LEU A 29 -20.32 -3.31 -10.73
CA LEU A 29 -19.94 -3.70 -12.11
C LEU A 29 -20.69 -2.96 -13.25
N ARG A 30 -21.06 -1.69 -13.03
CA ARG A 30 -21.83 -0.86 -14.00
C ARG A 30 -21.17 0.46 -14.42
N LEU A 31 -19.93 0.72 -14.00
CA LEU A 31 -19.21 1.92 -14.46
C LEU A 31 -18.62 1.71 -15.85
N SER A 32 -18.65 2.77 -16.67
CA SER A 32 -17.87 2.81 -17.91
C SER A 32 -16.36 2.81 -17.59
N PRO A 33 -15.50 2.46 -18.56
CA PRO A 33 -14.06 2.56 -18.39
C PRO A 33 -13.60 3.96 -17.96
N GLU A 34 -14.15 5.03 -18.55
CA GLU A 34 -13.78 6.41 -18.22
C GLU A 34 -14.12 6.76 -16.76
N MET A 35 -15.33 6.40 -16.31
CA MET A 35 -15.74 6.64 -14.92
C MET A 35 -14.90 5.86 -13.91
N ARG A 36 -14.35 4.71 -14.31
CA ARG A 36 -13.45 3.92 -13.45
C ARG A 36 -12.08 4.59 -13.34
N GLU A 37 -11.59 5.16 -14.43
CA GLU A 37 -10.31 5.87 -14.50
C GLU A 37 -10.35 7.15 -13.65
N GLU A 38 -11.34 8.03 -13.86
CA GLU A 38 -11.55 9.24 -13.05
C GLU A 38 -11.63 8.93 -11.55
N LEU A 39 -12.26 7.80 -11.23
CA LEU A 39 -12.46 7.38 -9.85
C LEU A 39 -11.18 6.80 -9.22
N VAL A 40 -10.36 6.08 -10.00
CA VAL A 40 -9.03 5.65 -9.54
C VAL A 40 -8.13 6.87 -9.33
N GLU A 41 -8.12 7.80 -10.30
CA GLU A 41 -7.36 9.04 -10.21
C GLU A 41 -7.73 9.83 -8.94
N ALA A 42 -9.03 10.06 -8.72
CA ALA A 42 -9.52 10.77 -7.54
C ALA A 42 -9.10 10.11 -6.21
N VAL A 43 -9.04 8.77 -6.17
CA VAL A 43 -8.61 8.04 -4.98
C VAL A 43 -7.11 8.13 -4.76
N VAL A 44 -6.32 7.98 -5.82
CA VAL A 44 -4.85 8.05 -5.75
C VAL A 44 -4.41 9.44 -5.33
N THR A 45 -4.96 10.50 -5.95
CA THR A 45 -4.71 11.89 -5.57
C THR A 45 -5.07 12.12 -4.10
N ARG A 46 -6.23 11.63 -3.67
CA ARG A 46 -6.65 11.79 -2.29
C ARG A 46 -5.77 11.05 -1.29
N MET A 47 -5.35 9.83 -1.62
CA MET A 47 -4.40 9.06 -0.80
C MET A 47 -3.08 9.81 -0.68
N HIS A 48 -2.58 10.35 -1.79
CA HIS A 48 -1.38 11.18 -1.81
C HIS A 48 -1.54 12.37 -0.86
N ASP A 49 -2.56 13.20 -1.04
CA ASP A 49 -2.81 14.39 -0.23
C ASP A 49 -2.88 14.03 1.26
N ARG A 50 -3.64 12.98 1.61
CA ARG A 50 -3.81 12.52 2.99
C ARG A 50 -2.52 12.02 3.62
N PHE A 51 -1.71 11.27 2.89
CA PHE A 51 -0.43 10.81 3.40
C PHE A 51 0.55 11.98 3.61
N ILE A 52 0.57 12.96 2.71
CA ILE A 52 1.36 14.19 2.89
C ILE A 52 0.89 14.98 4.12
N GLU A 53 -0.43 15.20 4.27
CA GLU A 53 -1.03 15.90 5.41
C GLU A 53 -0.74 15.20 6.75
N SER A 54 -0.65 13.87 6.74
CA SER A 54 -0.27 13.04 7.90
C SER A 54 1.24 13.00 8.17
N GLY A 55 2.03 13.84 7.51
CA GLY A 55 3.48 13.94 7.70
C GLY A 55 4.30 12.91 6.92
N GLY A 56 3.70 12.24 5.94
CA GLY A 56 4.37 11.29 5.07
C GLY A 56 5.34 12.00 4.13
N GLN A 57 6.60 11.57 4.14
CA GLN A 57 7.58 12.00 3.15
C GLN A 57 7.38 11.20 1.86
N TYR A 58 7.09 11.90 0.77
CA TYR A 58 6.81 11.31 -0.53
C TYR A 58 8.09 11.00 -1.32
N TYR A 59 8.09 9.81 -1.93
CA TYR A 59 9.15 9.31 -2.80
C TYR A 59 8.55 8.80 -4.11
N PRO A 60 8.91 9.40 -5.26
CA PRO A 60 8.46 8.92 -6.57
C PRO A 60 9.15 7.62 -6.98
N ASP A 61 10.40 7.40 -6.56
CA ASP A 61 11.16 6.17 -6.80
C ASP A 61 11.26 5.35 -5.50
N ILE A 62 10.82 4.09 -5.56
CA ILE A 62 10.91 3.14 -4.45
C ILE A 62 12.37 2.83 -4.07
N ASN A 63 13.33 2.96 -4.99
CA ASN A 63 14.75 2.72 -4.67
C ASN A 63 15.32 3.80 -3.74
N ASP A 64 14.74 5.00 -3.73
CA ASP A 64 15.15 6.05 -2.80
C ASP A 64 14.64 5.79 -1.38
N VAL A 65 13.51 5.09 -1.25
CA VAL A 65 12.98 4.63 0.04
C VAL A 65 13.96 3.69 0.73
N LEU A 66 14.60 2.79 -0.04
CA LEU A 66 15.59 1.85 0.51
C LEU A 66 16.77 2.56 1.18
N LYS A 67 17.09 3.77 0.74
CA LYS A 67 18.18 4.59 1.30
C LYS A 67 17.72 5.41 2.49
N ALA A 68 16.43 5.75 2.53
CA ALA A 68 15.84 6.61 3.56
C ALA A 68 15.41 5.82 4.81
N LEU A 69 14.96 4.56 4.64
CA LEU A 69 14.55 3.74 5.77
C LEU A 69 15.75 3.22 6.58
N PRO A 70 15.64 3.18 7.92
CA PRO A 70 16.58 2.45 8.77
C PRO A 70 16.72 0.98 8.33
N ASN A 71 17.95 0.44 8.39
CA ASN A 71 18.19 -0.95 8.03
C ASN A 71 17.77 -1.92 9.13
N ILE A 72 16.46 -2.05 9.34
CA ILE A 72 15.82 -3.00 10.25
C ILE A 72 14.81 -3.86 9.48
N THR A 73 14.35 -4.94 10.10
CA THR A 73 13.30 -5.78 9.52
C THR A 73 11.93 -5.21 9.86
N TYR A 74 11.13 -4.96 8.83
CA TYR A 74 9.72 -4.58 8.91
C TYR A 74 8.83 -5.77 8.58
N ILE A 75 7.58 -5.71 9.04
CA ILE A 75 6.49 -6.55 8.55
C ILE A 75 5.77 -5.78 7.46
N ALA A 76 5.89 -6.26 6.22
CA ALA A 76 5.24 -5.70 5.05
C ALA A 76 4.01 -6.53 4.66
N ARG A 77 2.89 -5.87 4.34
CA ARG A 77 1.61 -6.53 4.06
C ARG A 77 0.81 -5.78 3.01
N ARG A 78 0.19 -6.52 2.07
CA ARG A 78 -0.89 -5.96 1.25
C ARG A 78 -2.14 -5.77 2.11
N GLU A 79 -2.67 -4.56 2.07
CA GLU A 79 -3.86 -4.18 2.83
C GLU A 79 -4.84 -3.39 1.96
N ASP A 80 -6.12 -3.33 2.35
CA ASP A 80 -7.13 -2.51 1.67
C ASP A 80 -6.77 -1.02 1.78
N PRO A 81 -6.78 -0.25 0.67
CA PRO A 81 -6.45 1.17 0.70
C PRO A 81 -7.31 1.99 1.68
N GLU A 82 -8.57 1.61 1.90
CA GLU A 82 -9.44 2.25 2.90
C GLU A 82 -8.86 2.11 4.32
N ASN A 83 -8.44 0.90 4.69
CA ASN A 83 -7.85 0.62 6.00
C ASN A 83 -6.53 1.37 6.19
N VAL A 84 -5.73 1.50 5.13
CA VAL A 84 -4.46 2.24 5.16
C VAL A 84 -4.72 3.74 5.36
N ILE A 85 -5.71 4.32 4.70
CA ILE A 85 -6.11 5.72 4.92
C ILE A 85 -6.58 5.92 6.37
N ASP A 86 -7.45 5.04 6.86
CA ASP A 86 -7.96 5.11 8.24
C ASP A 86 -6.81 5.04 9.26
N LEU A 87 -5.86 4.15 9.04
CA LEU A 87 -4.68 4.00 9.91
C LEU A 87 -3.77 5.22 9.89
N ILE A 88 -3.41 5.72 8.71
CA ILE A 88 -2.43 6.79 8.58
C ILE A 88 -3.04 8.15 8.93
N SER A 89 -4.22 8.44 8.40
CA SER A 89 -4.78 9.80 8.38
C SER A 89 -5.92 10.02 9.35
N GLU A 90 -6.54 8.95 9.85
CA GLU A 90 -7.60 9.03 10.86
C GLU A 90 -7.13 8.49 12.23
N ASP A 91 -5.86 8.09 12.33
CA ASP A 91 -5.20 7.57 13.54
C ASP A 91 -5.97 6.39 14.16
N LYS A 92 -6.50 5.50 13.30
CA LYS A 92 -7.29 4.35 13.70
C LYS A 92 -6.48 3.06 13.64
N ASP A 93 -6.44 2.35 14.76
CA ASP A 93 -5.86 1.00 14.85
C ASP A 93 -6.38 0.05 13.75
N LEU A 94 -5.45 -0.64 13.09
CA LEU A 94 -5.76 -1.69 12.13
C LEU A 94 -5.79 -3.04 12.85
N LYS A 95 -6.97 -3.69 12.85
CA LYS A 95 -7.13 -5.04 13.39
C LYS A 95 -6.88 -6.09 12.33
N ILE A 96 -5.77 -6.80 12.47
CA ILE A 96 -5.45 -7.96 11.66
C ILE A 96 -6.06 -9.20 12.31
N SER A 97 -7.12 -9.72 11.68
CA SER A 97 -7.77 -10.96 12.09
C SER A 97 -7.79 -11.98 10.95
N PHE A 98 -7.73 -13.26 11.32
CA PHE A 98 -7.96 -14.34 10.37
C PHE A 98 -9.47 -14.51 10.22
N GLY A 99 -10.06 -13.90 9.19
CA GLY A 99 -11.49 -14.04 8.92
C GLY A 99 -11.90 -15.51 8.71
N ASP A 100 -13.17 -15.81 8.98
CA ASP A 100 -13.82 -17.12 8.77
C ASP A 100 -14.05 -17.46 7.28
N ASP A 101 -13.19 -16.97 6.40
CA ASP A 101 -13.45 -17.01 4.96
C ASP A 101 -13.21 -18.43 4.41
N LYS A 102 -14.25 -18.99 3.80
CA LYS A 102 -14.34 -20.42 3.41
C LYS A 102 -13.43 -20.80 2.23
N PHE A 103 -12.65 -19.85 1.70
CA PHE A 103 -11.94 -19.98 0.43
C PHE A 103 -10.43 -20.08 0.51
N SER A 104 -9.79 -19.93 1.67
CA SER A 104 -8.34 -20.15 1.79
C SER A 104 -8.04 -21.33 2.71
N LYS A 105 -7.40 -22.37 2.17
CA LYS A 105 -6.77 -23.43 2.98
C LYS A 105 -5.40 -23.00 3.52
N ASP A 106 -4.91 -21.82 3.10
CA ASP A 106 -3.60 -21.25 3.42
C ASP A 106 -3.69 -20.01 4.35
N ARG A 107 -4.66 -20.00 5.28
CA ARG A 107 -5.07 -18.88 6.17
C ARG A 107 -3.96 -18.14 6.95
N TYR A 108 -2.72 -18.59 6.87
CA TYR A 108 -1.62 -18.10 7.67
C TYR A 108 -0.69 -17.13 6.92
N LEU A 109 -0.84 -16.92 5.61
CA LEU A 109 0.18 -16.23 4.81
C LEU A 109 -0.33 -14.86 4.41
N ASN A 110 0.03 -13.83 5.18
CA ASN A 110 -0.54 -12.50 4.98
C ASN A 110 0.45 -11.34 5.07
N SER A 111 1.70 -11.63 5.41
CA SER A 111 2.74 -10.61 5.54
C SER A 111 4.11 -11.18 5.15
N VAL A 112 5.09 -10.30 5.00
CA VAL A 112 6.47 -10.63 4.65
C VAL A 112 7.41 -9.90 5.60
N ALA A 113 8.39 -10.61 6.16
CA ALA A 113 9.50 -9.98 6.84
C ALA A 113 10.49 -9.43 5.79
N TRP A 114 10.69 -8.12 5.79
CA TRP A 114 11.42 -7.41 4.75
C TRP A 114 12.33 -6.33 5.35
N GLY A 115 13.57 -6.25 4.86
CA GLY A 115 14.53 -5.21 5.20
C GLY A 115 14.95 -4.38 3.97
N PRO A 116 15.30 -3.09 4.12
CA PRO A 116 15.77 -2.26 3.01
C PRO A 116 17.01 -2.78 2.29
N ASP A 117 17.94 -3.42 3.00
CA ASP A 117 19.17 -4.03 2.45
C ASP A 117 18.91 -5.19 1.46
N GLU A 118 17.70 -5.75 1.49
CA GLU A 118 17.28 -6.82 0.59
C GLU A 118 16.73 -6.29 -0.74
N GLY A 119 16.46 -4.99 -0.80
CA GLY A 119 15.97 -4.27 -1.95
C GLY A 119 14.52 -4.58 -2.36
N VAL A 120 14.11 -3.99 -3.48
CA VAL A 120 12.73 -4.10 -4.01
C VAL A 120 12.39 -5.53 -4.46
N GLY A 121 13.40 -6.35 -4.77
CA GLY A 121 13.22 -7.71 -5.25
C GLY A 121 12.48 -8.61 -4.25
N SER A 122 12.80 -8.51 -2.97
CA SER A 122 12.16 -9.27 -1.88
C SER A 122 10.80 -8.72 -1.46
N LEU A 123 10.49 -7.46 -1.80
CA LEU A 123 9.20 -6.82 -1.51
C LEU A 123 8.06 -7.37 -2.41
N LYS A 124 8.39 -8.03 -3.52
CA LYS A 124 7.40 -8.58 -4.48
C LYS A 124 6.38 -9.49 -3.81
N ASP A 125 6.80 -10.25 -2.81
CA ASP A 125 5.91 -11.15 -2.08
C ASP A 125 4.89 -10.36 -1.25
N ALA A 126 5.25 -9.17 -0.73
CA ALA A 126 4.33 -8.32 0.02
C ALA A 126 3.18 -7.77 -0.86
N PHE A 127 3.37 -7.66 -2.18
CA PHE A 127 2.29 -7.31 -3.11
C PHE A 127 1.35 -8.49 -3.44
N ILE A 128 1.76 -9.72 -3.10
CA ILE A 128 1.00 -10.95 -3.36
C ILE A 128 0.26 -11.39 -2.10
N GLU A 129 0.97 -11.39 -0.97
CA GLU A 129 0.52 -11.86 0.33
C GLU A 129 -0.27 -10.76 1.08
N GLY A 130 -1.38 -11.15 1.70
CA GLY A 130 -2.31 -10.22 2.36
C GLY A 130 -3.63 -10.09 1.62
N HIS A 131 -4.46 -9.12 2.01
CA HIS A 131 -5.81 -8.94 1.48
C HIS A 131 -6.03 -7.51 1.02
N GLY A 132 -6.99 -7.36 0.12
CA GLY A 132 -7.48 -6.04 -0.23
C GLY A 132 -6.85 -5.42 -1.47
N LYS A 133 -7.73 -4.75 -2.22
CA LYS A 133 -7.41 -3.86 -3.34
C LYS A 133 -8.66 -3.04 -3.64
N LEU A 134 -8.46 -1.85 -4.16
CA LEU A 134 -9.54 -0.95 -4.50
C LEU A 134 -9.50 -0.67 -5.99
N GLY A 135 -10.31 -1.42 -6.74
CA GLY A 135 -10.17 -1.50 -8.20
C GLY A 135 -8.82 -2.13 -8.58
N ASN A 136 -7.94 -1.31 -9.17
CA ASN A 136 -6.56 -1.69 -9.54
C ASN A 136 -5.49 -1.09 -8.61
N ILE A 137 -5.89 -0.34 -7.59
CA ILE A 137 -4.98 0.24 -6.60
C ILE A 137 -4.60 -0.86 -5.60
N VAL A 138 -3.30 -1.07 -5.44
CA VAL A 138 -2.74 -2.01 -4.46
C VAL A 138 -1.87 -1.24 -3.48
N THR A 139 -2.16 -1.39 -2.20
CA THR A 139 -1.36 -0.82 -1.12
C THR A 139 -0.56 -1.90 -0.41
N VAL A 140 0.71 -1.62 -0.15
CA VAL A 140 1.56 -2.40 0.77
C VAL A 140 2.00 -1.48 1.88
N MET A 141 1.69 -1.81 3.12
CA MET A 141 2.15 -1.07 4.29
C MET A 141 3.24 -1.85 5.01
N GLY A 142 4.19 -1.13 5.59
CA GLY A 142 5.26 -1.67 6.42
C GLY A 142 5.22 -1.07 7.81
N PHE A 143 5.34 -1.93 8.81
CA PHE A 143 5.29 -1.56 10.22
C PHE A 143 6.33 -2.35 11.02
N GLU A 144 6.74 -1.77 12.14
CA GLU A 144 7.58 -2.45 13.13
C GLU A 144 6.74 -3.47 13.91
N THR A 145 7.40 -4.49 14.47
CA THR A 145 6.74 -5.46 15.34
C THR A 145 6.52 -4.86 16.72
N SER A 146 5.28 -4.86 17.20
CA SER A 146 4.90 -4.44 18.55
C SER A 146 4.39 -5.62 19.38
N ASN A 147 4.18 -5.41 20.70
CA ASN A 147 3.66 -6.43 21.60
C ASN A 147 2.20 -6.82 21.29
N ASP A 148 1.48 -5.99 20.55
CA ASP A 148 0.09 -6.21 20.14
C ASP A 148 -0.03 -7.00 18.83
N LEU A 149 1.11 -7.44 18.27
CA LEU A 149 1.21 -8.28 17.08
C LEU A 149 1.81 -9.65 17.38
N ASP A 150 1.11 -10.70 16.95
CA ASP A 150 1.65 -12.05 16.85
C ASP A 150 2.13 -12.30 15.42
N VAL A 151 3.45 -12.51 15.27
CA VAL A 151 4.11 -12.76 13.98
C VAL A 151 4.77 -14.13 13.99
N GLN A 152 4.24 -15.06 13.21
CA GLN A 152 4.68 -16.45 13.15
C GLN A 152 5.45 -16.74 11.86
N ILE A 153 6.55 -17.48 12.00
CA ILE A 153 7.32 -18.05 10.88
C ILE A 153 6.60 -19.31 10.39
N LEU A 154 6.68 -19.57 9.08
CA LEU A 154 6.07 -20.76 8.50
C LEU A 154 6.89 -22.01 8.82
N ASP A 155 6.19 -23.13 9.00
CA ASP A 155 6.82 -24.44 9.02
C ASP A 155 7.70 -24.62 7.77
N GLU A 156 8.87 -25.24 7.92
CA GLU A 156 9.82 -25.47 6.80
C GLU A 156 9.18 -26.22 5.62
N SER A 157 8.17 -27.07 5.88
CA SER A 157 7.41 -27.75 4.82
C SER A 157 6.60 -26.81 3.91
N LYS A 158 6.40 -25.55 4.31
CA LYS A 158 5.63 -24.52 3.59
C LYS A 158 6.51 -23.42 2.99
N THR A 159 7.82 -23.41 3.28
CA THR A 159 8.76 -22.38 2.81
C THR A 159 9.21 -22.60 1.37
N ILE A 160 9.07 -23.80 0.81
CA ILE A 160 9.30 -24.08 -0.61
C ILE A 160 7.99 -24.59 -1.21
N SER A 161 7.24 -23.69 -1.83
CA SER A 161 6.01 -24.04 -2.56
C SER A 161 6.16 -23.65 -4.02
N HIS A 162 5.95 -24.61 -4.93
CA HIS A 162 6.02 -24.43 -6.38
C HIS A 162 7.30 -23.74 -6.89
N GLY A 163 8.44 -23.97 -6.23
CA GLY A 163 9.74 -23.40 -6.61
C GLY A 163 9.95 -21.94 -6.24
N ARG A 164 9.05 -21.33 -5.44
CA ARG A 164 9.27 -20.02 -4.83
C ARG A 164 9.83 -20.18 -3.42
N ASP A 165 10.82 -19.36 -3.12
CA ASP A 165 11.32 -19.17 -1.77
C ASP A 165 10.31 -18.34 -0.98
N ARG A 166 9.70 -18.95 0.04
CA ARG A 166 8.71 -18.36 0.94
C ARG A 166 9.23 -18.25 2.37
N THR A 167 10.54 -18.34 2.58
CA THR A 167 11.18 -18.26 3.90
C THR A 167 10.89 -16.95 4.64
N ARG A 168 10.52 -15.90 3.90
CA ARG A 168 10.22 -14.54 4.39
C ARG A 168 8.76 -14.32 4.72
N ILE A 169 7.87 -15.19 4.25
CA ILE A 169 6.44 -15.04 4.47
C ILE A 169 6.14 -15.32 5.94
N ARG A 170 5.20 -14.55 6.48
CA ARG A 170 4.78 -14.58 7.88
C ARG A 170 3.28 -14.71 8.00
N SER A 171 2.87 -15.24 9.15
CA SER A 171 1.51 -15.10 9.65
C SER A 171 1.47 -13.99 10.66
N THR A 172 0.67 -12.96 10.40
CA THR A 172 0.51 -11.83 11.32
C THR A 172 -0.94 -11.76 11.79
N SER A 173 -1.15 -11.56 13.09
CA SER A 173 -2.45 -11.22 13.68
C SER A 173 -2.29 -10.30 14.87
N GLY A 174 -3.35 -9.58 15.24
CA GLY A 174 -3.33 -8.60 16.32
C GLY A 174 -3.70 -7.20 15.85
N THR A 175 -3.11 -6.19 16.46
CA THR A 175 -3.40 -4.78 16.18
C THR A 175 -2.13 -4.08 15.69
N VAL A 176 -2.22 -3.39 14.55
CA VAL A 176 -1.18 -2.45 14.13
C VAL A 176 -1.62 -1.07 14.55
N HIS A 177 -0.80 -0.41 15.36
CA HIS A 177 -1.05 0.96 15.75
C HIS A 177 -0.54 1.93 14.68
N PRO A 178 -1.17 3.11 14.53
CA PRO A 178 -0.69 4.13 13.62
C PRO A 178 0.81 4.45 13.81
N GLU A 179 1.27 4.55 15.06
CA GLU A 179 2.67 4.79 15.45
C GLU A 179 3.66 3.70 15.03
N ASP A 180 3.21 2.48 14.77
CA ASP A 180 4.07 1.38 14.31
C ASP A 180 4.32 1.45 12.80
N THR A 181 3.53 2.25 12.07
CA THR A 181 3.62 2.32 10.60
C THR A 181 4.77 3.20 10.16
N ARG A 182 5.60 2.67 9.25
CA ARG A 182 6.85 3.30 8.79
C ARG A 182 6.81 3.63 7.32
N PHE A 183 6.15 2.82 6.51
CA PHE A 183 6.00 3.12 5.09
C PHE A 183 4.69 2.62 4.50
N VAL A 184 4.26 3.28 3.44
CA VAL A 184 3.18 2.83 2.55
C VAL A 184 3.66 2.91 1.11
N PHE A 185 3.48 1.83 0.37
CA PHE A 185 3.63 1.77 -1.07
C PHE A 185 2.25 1.71 -1.73
N VAL A 186 2.02 2.59 -2.68
CA VAL A 186 0.81 2.63 -3.51
C VAL A 186 1.21 2.24 -4.93
N ARG A 187 0.69 1.12 -5.41
CA ARG A 187 0.91 0.64 -6.78
C ARG A 187 -0.36 0.80 -7.61
N VAL A 188 -0.23 1.46 -8.75
CA VAL A 188 -1.32 1.77 -9.69
C VAL A 188 -0.86 1.44 -11.11
N PRO A 189 -1.72 0.94 -12.01
CA PRO A 189 -1.39 0.87 -13.43
C PRO A 189 -1.06 2.27 -13.98
N ALA A 190 -0.05 2.39 -14.82
CA ALA A 190 0.39 3.68 -15.38
C ALA A 190 -0.74 4.42 -16.09
N ALA A 191 -1.57 3.69 -16.85
CA ALA A 191 -2.76 4.22 -17.53
C ALA A 191 -3.86 4.78 -16.61
N GLN A 192 -3.71 4.67 -15.30
CA GLN A 192 -4.68 5.16 -14.31
C GLN A 192 -4.00 6.01 -13.22
N MET A 193 -2.70 6.29 -13.38
CA MET A 193 -1.94 7.12 -12.47
C MET A 193 -2.21 8.59 -12.82
N PRO A 194 -2.49 9.48 -11.86
CA PRO A 194 -2.64 10.90 -12.15
C PRO A 194 -1.35 11.49 -12.72
N ASP A 195 -1.42 12.20 -13.86
CA ASP A 195 -0.25 12.78 -14.55
C ASP A 195 0.63 13.63 -13.62
N HIS A 196 0.01 14.44 -12.75
CA HIS A 196 0.73 15.31 -11.81
C HIS A 196 1.51 14.54 -10.73
N LEU A 197 1.26 13.24 -10.57
CA LEU A 197 2.01 12.35 -9.71
C LEU A 197 3.00 11.47 -10.48
N MET A 198 3.04 11.54 -11.81
CA MET A 198 4.01 10.86 -12.67
C MET A 198 5.26 11.72 -12.86
N THR A 199 6.41 11.08 -13.01
CA THR A 199 7.62 11.77 -13.50
C THR A 199 7.59 11.86 -15.02
N ASP A 200 8.32 12.82 -15.59
CA ASP A 200 8.45 12.96 -17.05
C ASP A 200 8.92 11.65 -17.70
N GLU A 201 9.89 10.96 -17.07
CA GLU A 201 10.40 9.67 -17.55
C GLU A 201 9.32 8.57 -17.55
N GLU A 202 8.41 8.55 -16.57
CA GLU A 202 7.33 7.57 -16.53
C GLU A 202 6.24 7.86 -17.56
N ILE A 203 5.99 9.14 -17.86
CA ILE A 203 5.09 9.56 -18.94
C ILE A 203 5.66 9.10 -20.28
N ASP A 204 6.92 9.45 -20.58
CA ASP A 204 7.60 9.05 -21.80
C ASP A 204 7.60 7.51 -21.98
N ASN A 205 7.93 6.77 -20.92
CA ASN A 205 7.94 5.30 -20.94
C ASN A 205 6.54 4.71 -21.17
N PHE A 206 5.49 5.32 -20.61
CA PHE A 206 4.12 4.86 -20.79
C PHE A 206 3.64 5.08 -22.24
N GLU A 207 3.92 6.25 -22.81
CA GLU A 207 3.61 6.56 -24.21
C GLU A 207 4.29 5.56 -25.17
N ASP A 208 5.59 5.31 -24.96
CA ASP A 208 6.38 4.32 -25.71
C ASP A 208 5.82 2.89 -25.59
N GLU A 209 5.22 2.51 -24.45
CA GLU A 209 4.56 1.22 -24.29
C GLU A 209 3.23 1.14 -25.02
N MET A 210 2.45 2.23 -25.06
CA MET A 210 1.17 2.29 -25.77
C MET A 210 1.32 2.17 -27.29
N GLU A 211 2.46 2.59 -27.84
CA GLU A 211 2.77 2.42 -29.26
C GLU A 211 3.12 0.96 -29.65
N LYS A 212 3.41 0.08 -28.69
CA LYS A 212 3.83 -1.30 -28.98
C LYS A 212 2.63 -2.22 -29.28
N PRO A 213 2.59 -2.93 -30.42
CA PRO A 213 1.46 -3.79 -30.82
C PRO A 213 1.14 -4.97 -29.87
N LYS A 214 2.02 -5.27 -28.90
CA LYS A 214 1.86 -6.34 -27.90
C LYS A 214 1.36 -5.87 -26.52
N ALA A 215 1.18 -4.57 -26.28
CA ALA A 215 0.73 -4.02 -24.99
C ALA A 215 -0.66 -4.52 -24.53
N LYS A 216 -1.42 -5.18 -25.42
CA LYS A 216 -2.75 -5.75 -25.13
C LYS A 216 -2.77 -7.04 -24.27
N ARG A 217 -1.63 -7.53 -23.77
CA ARG A 217 -1.57 -8.75 -22.93
C ARG A 217 -1.05 -8.48 -21.52
N GLY A 218 -1.89 -7.84 -20.70
CA GLY A 218 -2.06 -8.17 -19.27
C GLY A 218 -0.95 -7.84 -18.26
N ALA A 219 0.24 -7.41 -18.69
CA ALA A 219 1.27 -6.88 -17.80
C ALA A 219 1.50 -5.41 -18.16
N GLY A 220 0.55 -4.54 -17.82
CA GLY A 220 0.74 -3.11 -18.00
C GLY A 220 1.87 -2.59 -17.11
N LEU A 221 2.55 -1.53 -17.54
CA LEU A 221 3.39 -0.73 -16.67
C LEU A 221 2.63 -0.36 -15.39
N HIS A 222 3.24 -0.59 -14.24
CA HIS A 222 2.71 -0.16 -12.96
C HIS A 222 3.67 0.84 -12.35
N ILE A 223 3.09 1.87 -11.76
CA ILE A 223 3.79 2.94 -11.08
C ILE A 223 3.65 2.69 -9.59
N ILE A 224 4.74 2.86 -8.84
CA ILE A 224 4.77 2.71 -7.39
C ILE A 224 5.17 4.04 -6.78
N ARG A 225 4.36 4.53 -5.85
CA ARG A 225 4.69 5.66 -4.98
C ARG A 225 4.88 5.21 -3.56
N ALA A 226 5.81 5.85 -2.89
CA ALA A 226 6.15 5.52 -1.53
C ALA A 226 6.00 6.73 -0.62
N TYR A 227 5.62 6.43 0.61
CA TYR A 227 5.44 7.40 1.68
C TYR A 227 6.13 6.82 2.91
N ILE A 228 7.06 7.56 3.49
CA ILE A 228 7.72 7.19 4.76
C ILE A 228 7.13 8.07 5.86
N PHE A 229 6.84 7.48 7.01
CA PHE A 229 6.28 8.17 8.17
C PHE A 229 7.28 8.14 9.32
N ASP A 230 7.92 9.28 9.56
CA ASP A 230 8.75 9.49 10.75
C ASP A 230 7.84 9.84 11.92
N ARG A 231 7.33 8.83 12.62
CA ARG A 231 6.50 9.05 13.81
C ARG A 231 7.40 9.17 15.04
N PRO A 232 7.39 10.32 15.75
CA PRO A 232 8.25 10.52 16.91
C PRO A 232 7.80 9.61 18.05
N GLY A 233 8.60 8.60 18.35
CA GLY A 233 8.31 7.64 19.41
C GLY A 233 9.33 6.50 19.47
N GLU A 234 10.62 6.83 19.50
CA GLU A 234 11.72 6.12 20.19
C GLU A 234 13.06 6.63 19.65
N SER A 235 13.58 7.69 20.28
CA SER A 235 15.02 7.80 20.41
C SER A 235 15.49 6.51 21.09
N ASN A 236 16.38 5.76 20.43
CA ASN A 236 17.16 4.70 21.03
C ASN A 236 18.05 5.28 22.16
N ASP A 237 17.46 5.61 23.30
CA ASP A 237 18.16 5.67 24.59
C ASP A 237 18.27 4.24 25.13
N ALA A 238 18.88 3.38 24.31
CA ALA A 238 19.31 2.04 24.68
C ALA A 238 20.63 1.72 23.97
N ALA A 239 21.55 2.68 23.89
CA ALA A 239 22.95 2.45 23.54
C ALA A 239 23.86 3.60 23.97
N ALA A 240 24.09 3.76 25.29
CA ALA A 240 25.35 4.18 25.89
C ALA A 240 25.27 4.17 27.43
#